data_AF-A0A1D2MX37-F1
#
_entry.id   AF-A0A1D2MX37-F1
#
_cell.length_a   1.000
_cell.length_b   1.000
_cell.length_c   1.000
_cell.angle_alpha   90.00
_cell.angle_beta   90.00
_cell.angle_gamma   90.00
#
_symmetry.space_group_name_H-M   'P 1'
#
loop_
_entity.id
_entity.type
_entity.pdbx_description
1 polymer ?
#
loop_
_entity_poly.entity_id
_entity_poly.type
_entity_poly.pdbx_seq_one_letter_code
_entity_poly.pdbx_strand_id
1 'polypeptide(L)' 'MCYGPVVPDGYGCCYNPLKDEIIFGVSAFNSNTDTDSNNFKSSLQEILLDMQVIGHANISKL' A
#
# COMPACT_ATOMS: atom_id res chain seq x y z
N MET A 1 4.04 -12.83 -4.83
CA MET A 1 5.12 -13.02 -3.83
C MET A 1 4.71 -12.28 -2.57
N CYS A 2 4.93 -12.81 -1.37
CA CYS A 2 4.72 -12.10 -0.11
C CYS A 2 5.72 -12.59 0.95
N TYR A 3 5.99 -11.74 1.94
CA TYR A 3 6.86 -12.03 3.08
C TYR A 3 6.33 -11.36 4.34
N GLY A 4 6.74 -11.86 5.50
CA GLY A 4 6.41 -11.26 6.80
C GLY A 4 7.24 -10.00 7.10
N PRO A 5 6.87 -9.21 8.12
CA PRO A 5 7.68 -8.08 8.57
C PRO A 5 9.07 -8.52 9.04
N VAL A 6 10.06 -7.64 8.90
CA VAL A 6 11.45 -7.89 9.37
C VAL A 6 11.71 -7.41 10.81
N VAL A 7 10.73 -6.74 11.43
CA VAL A 7 10.74 -6.30 12.84
C VAL A 7 9.35 -6.53 13.45
N PRO A 8 9.24 -6.73 14.79
CA PRO A 8 7.97 -7.08 15.45
C PRO A 8 6.85 -6.02 15.32
N ASP A 9 7.22 -4.76 15.15
CA ASP A 9 6.36 -3.57 15.06
C ASP A 9 6.32 -2.99 13.63
N GLY A 10 6.65 -3.81 12.63
CA GLY A 10 6.72 -3.40 11.24
C GLY A 10 5.66 -4.02 10.34
N TYR A 11 5.74 -3.65 9.07
CA TYR A 11 4.97 -4.24 7.98
C TYR A 11 5.89 -4.95 6.98
N GLY A 12 5.42 -6.04 6.39
CA GLY A 12 5.91 -6.51 5.10
C GLY A 12 5.01 -5.95 4.00
N CYS A 13 5.58 -5.33 2.97
CA CYS A 13 4.82 -4.85 1.82
C CYS A 13 5.61 -5.11 0.54
N CYS A 14 5.07 -5.97 -0.31
CA CYS A 14 5.60 -6.27 -1.64
C CYS A 14 4.55 -5.90 -2.68
N TYR A 15 5.00 -5.51 -3.88
CA TYR A 15 4.11 -5.08 -4.94
C TYR A 15 4.59 -5.56 -6.31
N ASN A 16 3.63 -5.76 -7.21
CA ASN A 16 3.87 -6.10 -8.61
C ASN A 16 3.01 -5.18 -9.51
N PRO A 17 3.60 -4.12 -10.07
CA PRO A 17 2.92 -3.26 -11.03
C PRO A 17 2.68 -4.03 -12.33
N LEU A 18 1.44 -4.00 -12.80
CA LEU A 18 1.03 -4.45 -14.12
C LEU A 18 0.64 -3.23 -14.94
N LYS A 19 0.12 -3.46 -16.15
CA LYS A 19 -0.24 -2.37 -17.06
C LYS A 19 -1.33 -1.45 -16.48
N ASP A 20 -2.39 -2.03 -15.91
CA ASP A 20 -3.60 -1.31 -15.49
C ASP A 20 -3.91 -1.50 -13.99
N GLU A 21 -3.08 -2.23 -13.26
CA GLU A 21 -3.27 -2.52 -11.84
C GLU A 21 -1.94 -2.69 -11.10
N ILE A 22 -1.96 -2.62 -9.78
CA ILE A 22 -0.82 -2.96 -8.92
C ILE A 22 -1.30 -3.99 -7.90
N ILE A 23 -0.64 -5.15 -7.87
CA ILE A 23 -0.96 -6.21 -6.90
C ILE A 23 -0.09 -6.01 -5.67
N PHE A 24 -0.71 -5.80 -4.51
CA PHE A 24 -0.01 -5.66 -3.22
C PHE A 24 -0.16 -6.90 -2.34
N GLY A 25 0.92 -7.28 -1.66
CA GLY A 25 0.91 -8.19 -0.52
C GLY A 25 1.36 -7.44 0.73
N VAL A 26 0.47 -7.32 1.72
CA VAL A 26 0.72 -6.61 2.99
C VAL A 26 0.65 -7.62 4.14
N SER A 27 1.58 -7.52 5.09
CA SER A 27 1.64 -8.35 6.29
C SER A 27 2.06 -7.51 7.51
N ALA A 28 1.62 -7.95 8.69
CA ALA A 28 1.93 -7.40 10.01
C ALA A 28 1.85 -8.53 11.04
N PHE A 29 2.49 -8.40 12.19
CA PHE A 29 2.36 -9.39 13.27
C PHE A 29 1.13 -9.08 14.13
N ASN A 30 0.22 -10.05 14.27
CA ASN A 30 -0.98 -9.92 15.12
C ASN A 30 -0.67 -9.68 16.61
N SER A 31 0.55 -9.97 17.06
CA SER A 31 1.00 -9.73 18.42
C SER A 31 1.28 -8.25 18.71
N ASN A 32 1.41 -7.41 17.69
CA ASN A 32 1.65 -5.98 17.84
C ASN A 32 0.37 -5.19 17.55
N THR A 33 -0.11 -4.45 18.55
CA THR A 33 -1.37 -3.68 18.46
C THR A 33 -1.25 -2.37 17.69
N ASP A 34 -0.02 -1.91 17.43
CA ASP A 34 0.25 -0.65 16.72
C ASP A 34 0.25 -0.86 15.20
N THR A 35 0.31 -2.12 14.74
CA THR A 35 0.29 -2.47 13.32
C THR A 35 -0.94 -3.28 12.93
N ASP A 36 -1.58 -2.92 11.81
CA ASP A 36 -2.72 -3.67 11.25
C ASP A 36 -2.66 -3.67 9.72
N SER A 37 -2.59 -4.88 9.13
CA SER A 37 -2.45 -5.04 7.67
C SER A 37 -3.67 -4.56 6.88
N ASN A 38 -4.87 -4.62 7.46
CA ASN A 38 -6.10 -4.15 6.80
C ASN A 38 -6.15 -2.62 6.78
N ASN A 39 -5.76 -1.97 7.89
CA ASN A 39 -5.65 -0.53 7.97
C ASN A 39 -4.59 -0.02 6.99
N PHE A 40 -3.39 -0.64 6.98
CA PHE A 40 -2.33 -0.29 6.02
C PHE A 40 -2.81 -0.45 4.57
N LYS A 41 -3.48 -1.56 4.24
CA LYS A 41 -4.05 -1.78 2.89
C LYS A 41 -5.04 -0.69 2.52
N SER A 42 -5.95 -0.33 3.42
CA SER A 42 -7.00 0.66 3.18
C SER A 42 -6.40 2.05 2.93
N SER A 43 -5.47 2.47 3.80
CA SER A 43 -4.75 3.73 3.64
C SER A 43 -3.91 3.76 2.36
N LEU A 44 -3.21 2.66 2.03
CA LEU A 44 -2.43 2.58 0.79
C LEU A 44 -3.31 2.76 -0.45
N GLN A 45 -4.48 2.14 -0.48
CA GLN A 45 -5.42 2.27 -1.59
C GLN A 45 -5.95 3.72 -1.71
N GLU A 46 -6.36 4.32 -0.61
CA GLU A 46 -6.85 5.71 -0.57
C GLU A 46 -5.79 6.69 -1.11
N ILE A 47 -4.57 6.59 -0.59
CA ILE A 47 -3.49 7.50 -0.97
C ILE A 47 -3.10 7.33 -2.45
N LEU A 48 -3.11 6.10 -2.98
CA LEU A 48 -2.82 5.88 -4.41
C LEU A 48 -3.91 6.49 -5.31
N LEU A 49 -5.18 6.42 -4.90
CA LEU A 49 -6.28 7.08 -5.61
C LEU A 49 -6.14 8.61 -5.55
N ASP A 50 -5.77 9.16 -4.39
CA ASP A 50 -5.50 10.60 -4.26
C ASP A 50 -4.35 11.04 -5.16
N MET A 51 -3.25 10.27 -5.20
CA MET A 51 -2.12 10.53 -6.10
C MET A 51 -2.55 10.51 -7.57
N GLN A 52 -3.44 9.58 -7.95
CA GLN A 52 -3.98 9.51 -9.30
C GLN A 52 -4.80 10.77 -9.64
N VAL A 53 -5.68 11.21 -8.73
CA VAL A 53 -6.48 12.43 -8.91
C VAL A 53 -5.59 13.65 -9.09
N ILE A 54 -4.59 13.83 -8.22
CA ILE A 54 -3.64 14.95 -8.28
C ILE A 54 -2.81 14.89 -9.57
N GLY A 55 -2.31 13.70 -9.93
CA GLY A 55 -1.53 13.49 -11.14
C GLY A 55 -2.29 13.87 -12.41
N HIS A 56 -3.54 13.39 -12.54
CA HIS A 56 -4.39 13.72 -13.68
C HIS A 56 -4.77 15.22 -13.73
N ALA A 57 -5.03 15.85 -12.59
CA ALA A 57 -5.34 17.27 -12.51
C ALA A 57 -4.16 18.18 -12.93
N ASN A 58 -2.93 17.68 -12.83
CA ASN A 58 -1.74 18.41 -13.27
C ASN A 58 -1.43 18.16 -14.75
N ILE A 59 -1.70 16.96 -15.27
CA ILE A 59 -1.56 16.65 -16.71
C ILE A 59 -2.57 17.45 -17.54
N SER A 60 -3.80 17.66 -17.06
CA SER A 60 -4.81 18.44 -17.78
C SER A 60 -4.55 19.95 -17.84
N LYS A 61 -3.55 20.44 -17.09
CA LYS A 61 -3.12 21.84 -17.10
C LYS A 61 -1.91 22.11 -18.00
N LEU A 62 -1.31 21.05 -18.57
CA LEU A 62 -0.20 21.12 -19.54
C LEU A 62 -0.75 20.99 -20.97
#